data_AF-A0A6V7NU45-F1
#
_entry.id   AF-A0A6V7NU45-F1
#
_cell.length_a   1.000
_cell.length_b   1.000
_cell.length_c   1.000
_cell.angle_alpha   90.00
_cell.angle_beta   90.00
_cell.angle_gamma   90.00
#
_symmetry.space_group_name_H-M   'P 1'
#
loop_
_entity.id
_entity.type
_entity.pdbx_description
1 polymer ?
#
loop_
_entity_poly.entity_id
_entity_poly.type
_entity_poly.pdbx_seq_one_letter_code
_entity_poly.pdbx_strand_id
1 'polypeptide(L)'
;MAPPSFSFCSSLLPSCVSIRCFSLRALPHLPLPSNSRRSRRRRLGRSSSSPPGGSSFRPAANSRLPLSDDSSNGISCSGRCSESSARRSFISLGTLAILLPHLQVALGVEHDEASAIRNGLRSVLSKGKAAGMLRLAFHDAGTFDIDGNSGGMNGSIIYELERPENAGLNKSVKILEKTRREIENIRHVSWADLIAVAGAEAVSLCGGPAIPIRLGRIDARIADPQGKLPQESLDASGLKSCFQKKGFSAQELVVLSGAHTLGGKGFGNPVVFDNAYFKILLEKPWNSNTGMSSMIGLPSDRALVEDDECLRWIRIYAADQDKFFDDFKNTYIKLEACHEHFDVMFSSLVYSCKIPSQYVQILISMASRASSLTTRNRAVLNIAMDGES
;
A
#
# COMPACT_ATOMS: atom_id res chain seq x y z
N MET A 1 -38.23 32.39 -38.61
CA MET A 1 -38.59 31.18 -37.84
C MET A 1 -37.50 30.94 -36.81
N ALA A 2 -37.87 30.56 -35.58
CA ALA A 2 -36.91 30.22 -34.51
C ALA A 2 -36.77 28.69 -34.40
N PRO A 3 -35.63 28.15 -33.91
CA PRO A 3 -35.48 26.72 -33.67
C PRO A 3 -36.33 26.26 -32.47
N PRO A 4 -36.81 25.00 -32.46
CA PRO A 4 -37.61 24.46 -31.36
C PRO A 4 -36.78 24.14 -30.11
N SER A 5 -37.41 24.25 -28.95
CA SER A 5 -36.81 24.01 -27.63
C SER A 5 -36.73 22.52 -27.28
N PHE A 6 -35.57 22.06 -26.79
CA PHE A 6 -35.45 20.75 -26.13
C PHE A 6 -36.06 20.79 -24.72
N SER A 7 -36.92 19.82 -24.42
CA SER A 7 -37.46 19.59 -23.07
C SER A 7 -36.76 18.40 -22.42
N PHE A 8 -36.06 18.63 -21.31
CA PHE A 8 -35.48 17.56 -20.49
C PHE A 8 -36.49 17.10 -19.44
N CYS A 9 -36.95 15.85 -19.54
CA CYS A 9 -37.81 15.24 -18.54
C CYS A 9 -36.97 14.76 -17.34
N SER A 10 -37.24 15.27 -16.14
CA SER A 10 -36.51 14.93 -14.92
C SER A 10 -37.28 13.94 -14.04
N SER A 11 -36.70 12.77 -13.75
CA SER A 11 -37.09 11.91 -12.62
C SER A 11 -36.07 10.78 -12.38
N LEU A 12 -36.16 10.14 -11.21
CA LEU A 12 -35.42 8.92 -10.79
C LEU A 12 -33.92 9.08 -10.49
N LEU A 13 -33.59 9.88 -9.46
CA LEU A 13 -32.42 9.66 -8.61
C LEU A 13 -32.86 8.95 -7.30
N PRO A 14 -32.19 7.85 -6.87
CA PRO A 14 -32.47 7.24 -5.57
C PRO A 14 -31.74 7.98 -4.42
N SER A 15 -32.51 8.73 -3.64
CA SER A 15 -32.34 8.99 -2.19
C SER A 15 -30.92 9.01 -1.59
N CYS A 16 -30.32 10.20 -1.47
CA CYS A 16 -29.17 10.39 -0.58
C CYS A 16 -29.57 10.22 0.90
N VAL A 17 -28.82 9.42 1.66
CA VAL A 17 -29.02 9.29 3.12
C VAL A 17 -28.58 10.57 3.82
N SER A 18 -29.51 11.23 4.52
CA SER A 18 -29.24 12.49 5.22
C SER A 18 -28.53 12.25 6.56
N ILE A 19 -27.21 12.43 6.57
CA ILE A 19 -26.42 12.44 7.81
C ILE A 19 -26.70 13.75 8.56
N ARG A 20 -27.56 13.68 9.59
CA ARG A 20 -27.77 14.79 10.53
C ARG A 20 -26.52 14.98 11.38
N CYS A 21 -25.91 16.17 11.30
CA CYS A 21 -24.86 16.57 12.24
C CYS A 21 -25.43 16.66 13.66
N PHE A 22 -24.97 15.78 14.56
CA PHE A 22 -25.28 15.91 15.98
C PHE A 22 -24.47 17.06 16.59
N SER A 23 -25.17 18.11 17.03
CA SER A 23 -24.56 19.22 17.76
C SER A 23 -24.10 18.74 19.14
N LEU A 24 -22.79 18.80 19.40
CA LEU A 24 -22.23 18.57 20.74
C LEU A 24 -22.65 19.69 21.70
N ARG A 25 -23.76 19.48 22.42
CA ARG A 25 -24.09 20.24 23.63
C ARG A 25 -23.43 19.58 24.84
N ALA A 26 -22.78 20.39 25.67
CA ALA A 26 -22.10 19.91 26.87
C ALA A 26 -23.10 19.39 27.92
N LEU A 27 -22.67 18.38 28.69
CA LEU A 27 -23.30 17.92 29.92
C LEU A 27 -22.23 17.81 31.04
N PRO A 28 -22.63 17.86 32.32
CA PRO A 28 -21.80 18.48 33.35
C PRO A 28 -20.80 17.56 34.06
N HIS A 29 -19.88 18.19 34.78
CA HIS A 29 -18.91 17.54 35.67
C HIS A 29 -19.58 16.70 36.78
N LEU A 30 -19.00 15.54 37.08
CA LEU A 30 -19.24 14.79 38.31
C LEU A 30 -18.00 14.90 39.24
N PRO A 31 -18.18 14.84 40.57
CA PRO A 31 -17.17 15.31 41.53
C PRO A 31 -16.09 14.28 41.89
N LEU A 32 -14.92 14.79 42.29
CA LEU A 32 -13.85 14.01 42.94
C LEU A 32 -14.14 13.83 44.45
N PRO A 33 -13.98 12.62 45.02
CA PRO A 33 -13.99 12.42 46.47
C PRO A 33 -12.60 12.70 47.09
N SER A 34 -12.56 13.42 48.21
CA SER A 34 -11.30 13.81 48.88
C SER A 34 -11.13 13.21 50.29
N ASN A 35 -10.04 12.45 50.46
CA ASN A 35 -9.28 12.20 51.70
C ASN A 35 -9.98 12.07 53.07
N SER A 36 -9.80 10.90 53.73
CA SER A 36 -9.29 10.95 55.12
C SER A 36 -8.40 9.76 55.55
N ARG A 37 -7.21 10.11 56.05
CA ARG A 37 -6.38 9.49 57.12
C ARG A 37 -6.56 7.99 57.46
N ARG A 38 -5.48 7.21 57.27
CA ARG A 38 -4.81 6.50 58.39
C ARG A 38 -3.38 6.04 58.08
N SER A 39 -2.38 6.59 58.76
CA SER A 39 -1.00 6.11 58.70
C SER A 39 -0.70 5.12 59.84
N ARG A 40 -0.16 3.93 59.54
CA ARG A 40 0.47 3.05 60.54
C ARG A 40 1.99 3.04 60.35
N ARG A 41 2.71 3.83 61.15
CA ARG A 41 4.17 3.67 61.34
C ARG A 41 4.45 2.36 62.09
N ARG A 42 5.38 1.54 61.61
CA ARG A 42 6.16 0.63 62.47
C ARG A 42 7.42 1.36 62.96
N ARG A 43 7.81 1.12 64.21
CA ARG A 43 9.03 1.64 64.85
C ARG A 43 10.10 0.55 64.89
N LEU A 44 11.36 0.94 64.72
CA LEU A 44 12.53 0.34 65.38
C LEU A 44 13.48 1.50 65.79
N GLY A 45 14.20 1.35 66.91
CA GLY A 45 15.43 2.11 67.21
C GLY A 45 16.66 1.35 66.67
N ARG A 46 17.93 1.66 66.97
CA ARG A 46 18.64 2.60 67.87
C ARG A 46 20.09 2.70 67.29
N SER A 47 21.02 3.62 67.57
CA SER A 47 21.26 4.55 68.69
C SER A 47 22.03 5.83 68.25
N SER A 48 22.50 6.61 69.22
CA SER A 48 23.31 7.84 69.15
C SER A 48 24.84 7.65 69.04
N SER A 49 25.55 8.60 68.44
CA SER A 49 26.80 9.22 68.97
C SER A 49 27.26 10.43 68.11
N SER A 50 28.19 11.24 68.62
CA SER A 50 28.67 12.54 68.08
C SER A 50 30.00 12.91 68.78
N PRO A 51 30.67 14.07 68.54
CA PRO A 51 31.10 14.80 67.32
C PRO A 51 32.67 14.92 67.37
N PRO A 52 33.43 16.02 67.09
CA PRO A 52 33.23 17.28 66.33
C PRO A 52 34.40 17.73 65.40
N GLY A 53 34.22 18.89 64.73
CA GLY A 53 35.30 19.75 64.17
C GLY A 53 35.28 19.93 62.64
N GLY A 54 35.50 21.12 62.06
CA GLY A 54 35.67 22.47 62.62
C GLY A 54 35.85 23.55 61.52
N SER A 55 35.76 24.85 61.88
CA SER A 55 36.20 26.09 61.17
C SER A 55 36.05 26.21 59.62
N SER A 56 35.33 27.15 58.98
CA SER A 56 35.09 28.62 59.13
C SER A 56 36.03 29.55 58.31
N PHE A 57 35.44 30.63 57.75
CA PHE A 57 36.02 31.86 57.15
C PHE A 57 36.22 32.00 55.61
N ARG A 58 35.37 32.87 55.02
CA ARG A 58 35.74 33.96 54.08
C ARG A 58 35.81 35.27 54.92
N PRO A 59 36.59 36.33 54.56
CA PRO A 59 36.24 37.34 53.54
C PRO A 59 37.50 37.90 52.81
N ALA A 60 37.55 39.11 52.21
CA ALA A 60 36.83 39.69 51.04
C ALA A 60 37.48 41.07 50.68
N ALA A 61 37.12 41.67 49.53
CA ALA A 61 37.46 43.05 49.09
C ALA A 61 38.95 43.30 48.67
N ASN A 62 39.34 44.38 47.96
CA ASN A 62 38.60 45.58 47.51
C ASN A 62 39.20 46.31 46.26
N SER A 63 38.44 47.23 45.66
CA SER A 63 38.83 48.29 44.68
C SER A 63 39.19 47.86 43.23
N ARG A 64 39.17 48.72 42.19
CA ARG A 64 38.99 50.20 42.11
C ARG A 64 38.29 50.65 40.78
N LEU A 65 37.76 51.87 40.77
CA LEU A 65 37.11 52.64 39.67
C LEU A 65 38.15 53.36 38.73
N PRO A 66 37.83 53.99 37.56
CA PRO A 66 36.71 54.96 37.36
C PRO A 66 36.03 55.24 35.98
N LEU A 67 34.84 55.85 36.07
CA LEU A 67 34.24 56.99 35.31
C LEU A 67 34.26 57.11 33.76
N SER A 68 33.06 57.33 33.19
CA SER A 68 32.62 58.66 32.68
C SER A 68 31.08 58.74 32.49
N ASP A 69 30.54 59.96 32.51
CA ASP A 69 29.09 60.32 32.45
C ASP A 69 28.54 60.32 30.99
N ASP A 70 27.30 60.71 30.62
CA ASP A 70 26.33 61.64 31.24
C ASP A 70 24.87 61.47 30.71
N SER A 71 23.92 62.11 31.41
CA SER A 71 22.57 62.61 31.06
C SER A 71 21.75 61.92 29.94
N SER A 72 20.61 61.28 30.18
CA SER A 72 19.35 61.72 30.83
C SER A 72 18.47 62.68 30.02
N ASN A 73 17.31 62.20 29.56
CA ASN A 73 16.02 62.88 29.73
C ASN A 73 14.85 61.94 29.44
N GLY A 74 13.73 62.12 30.14
CA GLY A 74 12.51 61.34 29.93
C GLY A 74 11.26 62.22 30.06
N ILE A 75 10.21 61.86 29.35
CA ILE A 75 8.88 62.49 29.48
C ILE A 75 7.85 61.37 29.61
N SER A 76 7.02 61.45 30.64
CA SER A 76 5.82 60.62 30.80
C SER A 76 4.57 61.47 30.62
N CYS A 77 3.60 61.00 29.84
CA CYS A 77 2.23 61.49 29.88
C CYS A 77 1.27 60.29 29.88
N SER A 78 0.26 60.33 30.75
CA SER A 78 -0.70 59.25 30.95
C SER A 78 -2.01 59.49 30.20
N GLY A 79 -2.43 58.54 29.37
CA GLY A 79 -3.78 58.43 28.82
C GLY A 79 -4.41 57.07 29.20
N ARG A 80 -5.74 56.97 29.28
CA ARG A 80 -6.44 55.78 29.77
C ARG A 80 -7.66 55.43 28.90
N CYS A 81 -8.00 54.13 28.87
CA CYS A 81 -9.22 53.49 28.36
C CYS A 81 -9.29 53.14 26.85
N SER A 82 -9.54 51.84 26.59
CA SER A 82 -10.39 51.21 25.54
C SER A 82 -10.34 51.73 24.09
N GLU A 83 -10.24 50.90 23.04
CA GLU A 83 -11.05 49.68 22.79
C GLU A 83 -10.28 48.52 22.08
N SER A 84 -11.01 47.70 21.31
CA SER A 84 -10.85 46.25 21.12
C SER A 84 -9.95 45.76 19.95
N SER A 85 -9.58 44.47 20.06
CA SER A 85 -9.44 43.50 18.95
C SER A 85 -8.35 43.68 17.87
N ALA A 86 -7.18 43.08 18.09
CA ALA A 86 -6.24 42.71 16.99
C ALA A 86 -5.27 41.53 17.30
N ARG A 87 -5.65 40.53 18.11
CA ARG A 87 -4.79 39.35 18.36
C ARG A 87 -4.85 38.34 17.20
N ARG A 88 -4.04 38.53 16.16
CA ARG A 88 -3.77 37.49 15.15
C ARG A 88 -2.80 36.43 15.72
N SER A 89 -3.14 35.16 15.56
CA SER A 89 -2.49 34.05 16.27
C SER A 89 -1.12 33.67 15.71
N PHE A 90 -0.05 34.06 16.40
CA PHE A 90 1.29 33.49 16.19
C PHE A 90 1.42 32.12 16.88
N ILE A 91 0.76 31.10 16.33
CA ILE A 91 1.00 29.68 16.67
C ILE A 91 1.10 28.88 15.37
N SER A 92 2.27 28.97 14.73
CA SER A 92 2.67 28.12 13.59
C SER A 92 4.19 28.04 13.52
N LEU A 93 4.72 26.95 12.94
CA LEU A 93 6.12 26.50 12.78
C LEU A 93 6.61 25.39 13.72
N GLY A 94 6.41 25.51 15.04
CA GLY A 94 7.06 24.59 16.02
C GLY A 94 6.71 23.10 15.87
N THR A 95 5.50 22.76 15.43
CA THR A 95 5.06 21.37 15.23
C THR A 95 5.58 20.75 13.93
N LEU A 96 5.86 21.55 12.90
CA LEU A 96 6.25 21.05 11.58
C LEU A 96 7.70 20.51 11.59
N ALA A 97 8.58 21.18 12.33
CA ALA A 97 9.98 20.79 12.51
C ALA A 97 10.17 19.42 13.21
N ILE A 98 9.18 18.97 14.00
CA ILE A 98 9.20 17.68 14.71
C ILE A 98 8.66 16.55 13.81
N LEU A 99 7.75 16.87 12.88
CA LEU A 99 7.15 15.88 11.96
C LEU A 99 8.02 15.61 10.72
N LEU A 100 8.77 16.60 10.22
CA LEU A 100 9.65 16.43 9.05
C LEU A 100 10.64 15.25 9.18
N PRO A 101 11.40 15.10 10.29
CA PRO A 101 12.34 13.98 10.43
C PRO A 101 11.67 12.62 10.36
N HIS A 102 10.51 12.44 10.98
CA HIS A 102 9.77 11.18 10.94
C HIS A 102 9.19 10.88 9.56
N LEU A 103 8.72 11.89 8.83
CA LEU A 103 8.24 11.73 7.45
C LEU A 103 9.39 11.39 6.49
N GLN A 104 10.55 12.04 6.65
CA GLN A 104 11.74 11.77 5.84
C GLN A 104 12.28 10.34 6.08
N VAL A 105 12.27 9.89 7.35
CA VAL A 105 12.67 8.52 7.71
C VAL A 105 11.70 7.49 7.12
N ALA A 106 10.38 7.69 7.22
CA ALA A 106 9.39 6.76 6.66
C ALA A 106 9.54 6.60 5.13
N LEU A 107 9.74 7.70 4.40
CA LEU A 107 9.91 7.68 2.95
C LEU A 107 11.28 7.10 2.51
N GLY A 108 12.33 7.26 3.32
CA GLY A 108 13.62 6.62 3.10
C GLY A 108 13.58 5.10 3.32
N VAL A 109 12.90 4.66 4.39
CA VAL A 109 12.79 3.25 4.78
C VAL A 109 12.17 2.38 3.67
N GLU A 110 11.06 2.82 3.06
CA GLU A 110 10.42 2.15 1.90
C GLU A 110 11.37 2.08 0.69
N HIS A 111 12.05 3.19 0.38
CA HIS A 111 12.96 3.27 -0.77
C HIS A 111 14.16 2.32 -0.62
N ASP A 112 14.72 2.21 0.59
CA ASP A 112 15.83 1.32 0.89
C ASP A 112 15.43 -0.16 0.82
N GLU A 113 14.23 -0.52 1.28
CA GLU A 113 13.71 -1.91 1.19
C GLU A 113 13.48 -2.34 -0.25
N ALA A 114 12.74 -1.54 -1.03
CA ALA A 114 12.49 -1.85 -2.44
C ALA A 114 13.79 -1.88 -3.26
N SER A 115 14.84 -1.19 -2.81
CA SER A 115 16.17 -1.25 -3.41
C SER A 115 16.94 -2.50 -3.00
N ALA A 116 16.91 -2.88 -1.71
CA ALA A 116 17.55 -4.09 -1.20
C ALA A 116 16.98 -5.37 -1.84
N ILE A 117 15.64 -5.46 -1.93
CA ILE A 117 14.95 -6.60 -2.56
C ILE A 117 15.34 -6.70 -4.05
N ARG A 118 15.29 -5.60 -4.81
CA ARG A 118 15.68 -5.60 -6.25
C ARG A 118 17.16 -5.92 -6.46
N ASN A 119 18.06 -5.45 -5.60
CA ASN A 119 19.48 -5.78 -5.68
C ASN A 119 19.73 -7.28 -5.40
N GLY A 120 19.03 -7.86 -4.41
CA GLY A 120 19.06 -9.31 -4.16
C GLY A 120 18.51 -10.12 -5.33
N LEU A 121 17.35 -9.73 -5.88
CA LEU A 121 16.75 -10.39 -7.04
C LEU A 121 17.68 -10.38 -8.26
N ARG A 122 18.35 -9.25 -8.53
CA ARG A 122 19.37 -9.11 -9.59
C ARG A 122 20.58 -10.04 -9.42
N SER A 123 20.84 -10.57 -8.20
CA SER A 123 21.88 -11.58 -7.94
C SER A 123 21.49 -12.99 -8.43
N VAL A 124 20.18 -13.29 -8.56
CA VAL A 124 19.67 -14.65 -8.83
C VAL A 124 18.79 -14.81 -10.06
N LEU A 125 18.16 -13.72 -10.51
CA LEU A 125 17.14 -13.69 -11.56
C LEU A 125 17.79 -13.40 -12.91
N SER A 126 17.74 -14.38 -13.81
CA SER A 126 18.13 -14.23 -15.22
C SER A 126 16.87 -14.16 -16.09
N LYS A 127 16.94 -13.56 -17.29
CA LYS A 127 15.76 -13.44 -18.18
C LYS A 127 15.02 -14.76 -18.42
N GLY A 128 15.73 -15.87 -18.62
CA GLY A 128 15.14 -17.21 -18.77
C GLY A 128 14.38 -17.77 -17.55
N LYS A 129 14.42 -17.08 -16.40
CA LYS A 129 13.63 -17.37 -15.19
C LYS A 129 12.49 -16.36 -14.98
N ALA A 130 12.48 -15.23 -15.71
CA ALA A 130 11.55 -14.11 -15.50
C ALA A 130 10.08 -14.52 -15.64
N ALA A 131 9.74 -15.29 -16.68
CA ALA A 131 8.39 -15.84 -16.87
C ALA A 131 7.89 -16.65 -15.65
N GLY A 132 8.80 -17.34 -14.95
CA GLY A 132 8.48 -18.09 -13.73
C GLY A 132 8.21 -17.22 -12.50
N MET A 133 8.76 -16.00 -12.44
CA MET A 133 8.45 -15.02 -11.39
C MET A 133 7.16 -14.28 -11.67
N LEU A 134 6.98 -13.83 -12.92
CA LEU A 134 5.76 -13.15 -13.35
C LEU A 134 4.52 -14.05 -13.18
N ARG A 135 4.64 -15.35 -13.51
CA ARG A 135 3.61 -16.33 -13.20
C ARG A 135 3.42 -16.55 -11.69
N LEU A 136 4.48 -16.60 -10.88
CA LEU A 136 4.35 -16.77 -9.43
C LEU A 136 3.53 -15.62 -8.81
N ALA A 137 3.83 -14.37 -9.21
CA ALA A 137 3.09 -13.19 -8.77
C ALA A 137 1.62 -13.21 -9.25
N PHE A 138 1.36 -13.56 -10.52
CA PHE A 138 -0.01 -13.70 -11.00
C PHE A 138 -0.79 -14.82 -10.27
N HIS A 139 -0.14 -15.92 -9.90
CA HIS A 139 -0.81 -17.03 -9.20
C HIS A 139 -1.11 -16.72 -7.73
N ASP A 140 -0.27 -15.94 -7.03
CA ASP A 140 -0.53 -15.48 -5.65
C ASP A 140 -1.65 -14.42 -5.65
N ALA A 141 -1.51 -13.34 -6.42
CA ALA A 141 -2.55 -12.31 -6.52
C ALA A 141 -3.86 -12.80 -7.17
N GLY A 142 -3.76 -13.79 -8.05
CA GLY A 142 -4.89 -14.35 -8.79
C GLY A 142 -5.84 -15.20 -7.95
N THR A 143 -5.56 -15.47 -6.67
CA THR A 143 -6.54 -16.07 -5.75
C THR A 143 -7.68 -15.10 -5.38
N PHE A 144 -7.49 -13.78 -5.60
CA PHE A 144 -8.41 -12.75 -5.14
C PHE A 144 -9.87 -12.93 -5.61
N ASP A 145 -10.81 -12.51 -4.76
CA ASP A 145 -12.25 -12.54 -5.01
C ASP A 145 -12.93 -11.46 -4.15
N ILE A 146 -13.68 -10.57 -4.81
CA ILE A 146 -14.37 -9.42 -4.18
C ILE A 146 -15.52 -9.89 -3.29
N ASP A 147 -16.34 -10.82 -3.77
CA ASP A 147 -17.55 -11.28 -3.07
C ASP A 147 -17.19 -11.99 -1.75
N GLY A 148 -16.08 -12.74 -1.76
CA GLY A 148 -15.52 -13.37 -0.56
C GLY A 148 -14.60 -12.48 0.29
N ASN A 149 -14.18 -11.30 -0.20
CA ASN A 149 -13.07 -10.50 0.33
C ASN A 149 -11.88 -11.42 0.75
N SER A 150 -11.44 -12.26 -0.19
CA SER A 150 -10.54 -13.39 0.08
C SER A 150 -9.40 -13.42 -0.92
N GLY A 151 -8.21 -13.84 -0.48
CA GLY A 151 -6.99 -13.92 -1.29
C GLY A 151 -6.41 -12.59 -1.76
N GLY A 152 -5.67 -12.62 -2.87
CA GLY A 152 -4.86 -11.50 -3.37
C GLY A 152 -3.39 -11.61 -2.94
N MET A 153 -2.55 -10.64 -3.34
CA MET A 153 -1.10 -10.71 -3.09
C MET A 153 -0.77 -10.71 -1.59
N ASN A 154 -0.59 -11.89 -1.03
CA ASN A 154 -0.52 -12.15 0.41
C ASN A 154 0.50 -13.25 0.77
N GLY A 155 1.15 -13.88 -0.22
CA GLY A 155 2.16 -14.92 -0.03
C GLY A 155 1.60 -16.32 0.25
N SER A 156 0.28 -16.55 0.21
CA SER A 156 -0.33 -17.87 0.45
C SER A 156 0.22 -18.95 -0.46
N ILE A 157 0.70 -18.58 -1.66
CA ILE A 157 1.16 -19.54 -2.68
C ILE A 157 2.27 -20.48 -2.19
N ILE A 158 3.02 -20.09 -1.16
CA ILE A 158 4.04 -20.94 -0.52
C ILE A 158 3.42 -22.22 0.10
N TYR A 159 2.13 -22.16 0.48
CA TYR A 159 1.34 -23.28 0.99
C TYR A 159 0.55 -24.02 -0.11
N GLU A 160 0.75 -23.66 -1.38
CA GLU A 160 -0.11 -24.07 -2.51
C GLU A 160 0.65 -24.71 -3.67
N LEU A 161 1.95 -24.96 -3.52
CA LEU A 161 2.84 -25.44 -4.58
C LEU A 161 2.54 -26.87 -5.08
N GLU A 162 1.70 -27.61 -4.35
CA GLU A 162 1.23 -28.95 -4.72
C GLU A 162 -0.04 -28.91 -5.61
N ARG A 163 -0.70 -27.75 -5.75
CA ARG A 163 -1.91 -27.62 -6.58
C ARG A 163 -1.56 -27.78 -8.08
N PRO A 164 -2.38 -28.48 -8.88
CA PRO A 164 -2.13 -28.66 -10.32
C PRO A 164 -1.92 -27.35 -11.07
N GLU A 165 -2.72 -26.33 -10.78
CA GLU A 165 -2.61 -24.99 -11.36
C GLU A 165 -1.29 -24.28 -11.00
N ASN A 166 -0.62 -24.66 -9.90
CA ASN A 166 0.66 -24.10 -9.46
C ASN A 166 1.88 -24.95 -9.87
N ALA A 167 1.68 -25.98 -10.70
CA ALA A 167 2.74 -26.89 -11.12
C ALA A 167 4.01 -26.17 -11.62
N GLY A 168 5.16 -26.58 -11.06
CA GLY A 168 6.48 -26.05 -11.41
C GLY A 168 6.88 -24.73 -10.72
N LEU A 169 5.97 -24.03 -10.03
CA LEU A 169 6.28 -22.78 -9.33
C LEU A 169 7.21 -22.95 -8.12
N ASN A 170 7.38 -24.18 -7.62
CA ASN A 170 8.40 -24.53 -6.64
C ASN A 170 9.84 -24.22 -7.10
N LYS A 171 10.10 -24.13 -8.41
CA LYS A 171 11.38 -23.66 -8.97
C LYS A 171 11.56 -22.15 -8.75
N SER A 172 10.48 -21.38 -8.87
CA SER A 172 10.47 -19.93 -8.62
C SER A 172 10.65 -19.62 -7.14
N VAL A 173 9.90 -20.29 -6.27
CA VAL A 173 10.02 -20.12 -4.81
C VAL A 173 11.44 -20.41 -4.33
N LYS A 174 12.11 -21.46 -4.80
CA LYS A 174 13.52 -21.76 -4.45
C LYS A 174 14.54 -20.70 -4.86
N ILE A 175 14.24 -19.87 -5.87
CA ILE A 175 15.07 -18.72 -6.24
C ILE A 175 14.81 -17.55 -5.28
N LEU A 176 13.54 -17.33 -4.91
CA LEU A 176 13.17 -16.33 -3.92
C LEU A 176 13.67 -16.68 -2.51
N GLU A 177 13.68 -17.96 -2.11
CA GLU A 177 14.33 -18.43 -0.88
C GLU A 177 15.82 -18.04 -0.81
N LYS A 178 16.56 -18.10 -1.93
CA LYS A 178 17.97 -17.68 -1.98
C LYS A 178 18.07 -16.16 -1.77
N THR A 179 17.23 -15.40 -2.47
CA THR A 179 17.13 -13.94 -2.29
C THR A 179 16.82 -13.58 -0.84
N ARG A 180 15.82 -14.26 -0.25
CA ARG A 180 15.36 -14.06 1.13
C ARG A 180 16.52 -14.27 2.10
N ARG A 181 17.23 -15.40 2.04
CA ARG A 181 18.39 -15.67 2.91
C ARG A 181 19.53 -14.65 2.76
N GLU A 182 19.69 -14.04 1.59
CA GLU A 182 20.66 -12.96 1.37
C GLU A 182 20.24 -11.64 2.02
N ILE A 183 18.95 -11.26 1.95
CA ILE A 183 18.44 -10.00 2.51
C ILE A 183 18.00 -10.09 3.99
N GLU A 184 17.68 -11.28 4.51
CA GLU A 184 17.09 -11.47 5.85
C GLU A 184 18.07 -11.15 7.00
N ASN A 185 19.39 -11.13 6.71
CA ASN A 185 20.42 -10.60 7.61
C ASN A 185 20.45 -9.05 7.68
N ILE A 186 19.78 -8.37 6.75
CA ILE A 186 19.68 -6.91 6.64
C ILE A 186 18.31 -6.43 7.12
N ARG A 187 17.23 -7.10 6.67
CA ARG A 187 15.85 -6.87 7.13
C ARG A 187 14.96 -8.06 6.81
N HIS A 188 14.03 -8.37 7.71
CA HIS A 188 12.96 -9.33 7.42
C HIS A 188 11.97 -8.74 6.39
N VAL A 189 11.70 -9.47 5.32
CA VAL A 189 10.76 -9.09 4.24
C VAL A 189 9.69 -10.18 4.14
N SER A 190 8.44 -9.79 3.86
CA SER A 190 7.33 -10.72 3.66
C SER A 190 7.50 -11.53 2.37
N TRP A 191 6.97 -12.75 2.32
CA TRP A 191 6.82 -13.49 1.07
C TRP A 191 5.98 -12.71 0.06
N ALA A 192 4.90 -12.09 0.52
CA ALA A 192 4.02 -11.27 -0.30
C ALA A 192 4.75 -10.13 -1.03
N ASP A 193 5.56 -9.33 -0.31
CA ASP A 193 6.34 -8.25 -0.93
C ASP A 193 7.48 -8.78 -1.81
N LEU A 194 8.14 -9.88 -1.42
CA LEU A 194 9.20 -10.49 -2.20
C LEU A 194 8.68 -11.06 -3.53
N ILE A 195 7.48 -11.65 -3.56
CA ILE A 195 6.82 -12.15 -4.76
C ILE A 195 6.40 -10.98 -5.67
N ALA A 196 5.78 -9.94 -5.10
CA ALA A 196 5.37 -8.73 -5.82
C ALA A 196 6.53 -8.05 -6.56
N VAL A 197 7.62 -7.77 -5.83
CA VAL A 197 8.82 -7.14 -6.41
C VAL A 197 9.50 -8.08 -7.43
N ALA A 198 9.44 -9.39 -7.25
CA ALA A 198 9.99 -10.35 -8.22
C ALA A 198 9.22 -10.40 -9.55
N GLY A 199 7.88 -10.27 -9.52
CA GLY A 199 7.06 -10.15 -10.74
C GLY A 199 7.35 -8.85 -11.50
N ALA A 200 7.42 -7.72 -10.79
CA ALA A 200 7.75 -6.42 -11.37
C ALA A 200 9.18 -6.35 -11.95
N GLU A 201 10.18 -6.85 -11.22
CA GLU A 201 11.57 -6.87 -11.69
C GLU A 201 11.75 -7.84 -12.87
N ALA A 202 10.96 -8.92 -12.96
CA ALA A 202 10.97 -9.83 -14.11
C ALA A 202 10.48 -9.18 -15.41
N VAL A 203 9.48 -8.31 -15.36
CA VAL A 203 9.01 -7.51 -16.51
C VAL A 203 10.10 -6.53 -16.96
N SER A 204 10.63 -5.76 -16.02
CA SER A 204 11.71 -4.78 -16.24
C SER A 204 12.98 -5.42 -16.82
N LEU A 205 13.42 -6.55 -16.25
CA LEU A 205 14.60 -7.32 -16.71
C LEU A 205 14.45 -7.83 -18.15
N CYS A 206 13.22 -8.11 -18.59
CA CYS A 206 12.91 -8.50 -19.97
C CYS A 206 12.71 -7.31 -20.93
N GLY A 207 12.82 -6.06 -20.46
CA GLY A 207 12.69 -4.85 -21.29
C GLY A 207 11.29 -4.23 -21.30
N GLY A 208 10.38 -4.71 -20.44
CA GLY A 208 9.06 -4.14 -20.26
C GLY A 208 9.05 -2.90 -19.35
N PRO A 209 7.87 -2.36 -19.02
CA PRO A 209 7.74 -1.16 -18.21
C PRO A 209 8.30 -1.32 -16.79
N ALA A 210 8.87 -0.24 -16.25
CA ALA A 210 9.24 -0.17 -14.85
C ALA A 210 7.98 -0.01 -13.98
N ILE A 211 7.64 -1.06 -13.22
CA ILE A 211 6.45 -1.09 -12.37
C ILE A 211 6.82 -0.69 -10.92
N PRO A 212 6.28 0.41 -10.38
CA PRO A 212 6.47 0.78 -8.97
C PRO A 212 5.63 -0.13 -8.06
N ILE A 213 6.28 -0.76 -7.09
CA ILE A 213 5.67 -1.62 -6.07
C ILE A 213 5.77 -0.90 -4.71
N ARG A 214 4.62 -0.75 -4.02
CA ARG A 214 4.58 -0.40 -2.59
C ARG A 214 4.87 -1.64 -1.76
N LEU A 215 5.46 -1.49 -0.58
CA LEU A 215 5.72 -2.60 0.33
C LEU A 215 4.77 -2.57 1.55
N GLY A 216 4.96 -3.49 2.48
CA GLY A 216 4.18 -3.58 3.72
C GLY A 216 3.08 -4.66 3.70
N ARG A 217 3.09 -5.56 2.72
CA ARG A 217 2.16 -6.71 2.70
C ARG A 217 2.42 -7.64 3.87
N ILE A 218 1.34 -8.17 4.44
CA ILE A 218 1.38 -9.11 5.56
C ILE A 218 1.25 -10.53 5.01
N ASP A 219 2.18 -11.41 5.38
CA ASP A 219 2.13 -12.82 4.98
C ASP A 219 0.89 -13.55 5.53
N ALA A 220 0.20 -14.24 4.63
CA ALA A 220 -0.79 -15.25 4.97
C ALA A 220 -0.13 -16.39 5.80
N ARG A 221 -0.96 -17.11 6.56
CA ARG A 221 -0.52 -18.21 7.44
C ARG A 221 -1.04 -19.59 7.02
N ILE A 222 -1.86 -19.60 5.97
CA ILE A 222 -2.54 -20.76 5.38
C ILE A 222 -2.70 -20.51 3.88
N ALA A 223 -3.00 -21.56 3.13
CA ALA A 223 -3.37 -21.47 1.72
C ALA A 223 -4.75 -20.78 1.52
N ASP A 224 -4.90 -20.07 0.40
CA ASP A 224 -6.17 -19.49 -0.04
C ASP A 224 -7.14 -20.56 -0.61
N PRO A 225 -8.44 -20.27 -0.81
CA PRO A 225 -9.38 -21.21 -1.41
C PRO A 225 -8.97 -21.69 -2.81
N GLN A 226 -9.16 -22.98 -3.10
CA GLN A 226 -8.90 -23.57 -4.42
C GLN A 226 -9.90 -23.08 -5.49
N GLY A 227 -9.56 -23.26 -6.77
CA GLY A 227 -10.48 -22.99 -7.90
C GLY A 227 -10.71 -21.51 -8.20
N LYS A 228 -9.90 -20.62 -7.62
CA LYS A 228 -9.97 -19.16 -7.82
C LYS A 228 -9.25 -18.67 -9.08
N LEU A 229 -8.28 -19.43 -9.59
CA LEU A 229 -7.48 -19.09 -10.77
C LEU A 229 -8.19 -19.52 -12.08
N PRO A 230 -7.97 -18.80 -13.20
CA PRO A 230 -8.53 -19.17 -14.51
C PRO A 230 -7.89 -20.48 -15.03
N GLN A 231 -8.71 -21.36 -15.61
CA GLN A 231 -8.21 -22.58 -16.26
C GLN A 231 -7.75 -22.27 -17.70
N GLU A 232 -6.69 -22.94 -18.17
CA GLU A 232 -6.16 -22.79 -19.53
C GLU A 232 -7.15 -23.19 -20.65
N SER A 233 -8.27 -23.83 -20.27
CA SER A 233 -9.37 -24.32 -21.12
C SER A 233 -10.59 -23.41 -21.19
N LEU A 234 -10.64 -22.29 -20.44
CA LEU A 234 -11.80 -21.39 -20.44
C LEU A 234 -11.95 -20.64 -21.77
N ASP A 235 -13.20 -20.43 -22.18
CA ASP A 235 -13.56 -19.54 -23.27
C ASP A 235 -13.52 -18.06 -22.82
N ALA A 236 -13.70 -17.12 -23.75
CA ALA A 236 -13.68 -15.70 -23.43
C ALA A 236 -14.78 -15.28 -22.44
N SER A 237 -15.94 -15.96 -22.44
CA SER A 237 -17.01 -15.71 -21.47
C SER A 237 -16.60 -16.14 -20.05
N GLY A 238 -16.04 -17.34 -19.91
CA GLY A 238 -15.50 -17.86 -18.66
C GLY A 238 -14.31 -17.04 -18.14
N LEU A 239 -13.41 -16.60 -19.02
CA LEU A 239 -12.29 -15.72 -18.67
C LEU A 239 -12.77 -14.35 -18.17
N LYS A 240 -13.68 -13.68 -18.89
CA LYS A 240 -14.28 -12.41 -18.44
C LYS A 240 -15.02 -12.58 -17.12
N SER A 241 -15.80 -13.65 -16.95
CA SER A 241 -16.50 -13.97 -15.69
C SER A 241 -15.53 -14.24 -14.52
N CYS A 242 -14.40 -14.88 -14.78
CA CYS A 242 -13.36 -15.13 -13.77
C CYS A 242 -12.68 -13.82 -13.33
N PHE A 243 -12.29 -12.97 -14.28
CA PHE A 243 -11.60 -11.70 -14.01
C PHE A 243 -12.52 -10.64 -13.38
N GLN A 244 -13.81 -10.63 -13.75
CA GLN A 244 -14.80 -9.71 -13.18
C GLN A 244 -14.97 -9.90 -11.66
N LYS A 245 -14.94 -11.15 -11.16
CA LYS A 245 -14.98 -11.46 -9.71
C LYS A 245 -13.77 -10.94 -8.92
N LYS A 246 -12.70 -10.54 -9.62
CA LYS A 246 -11.49 -9.93 -9.06
C LYS A 246 -11.46 -8.41 -9.26
N GLY A 247 -12.49 -7.85 -9.89
CA GLY A 247 -12.62 -6.42 -10.21
C GLY A 247 -12.00 -5.99 -11.53
N PHE A 248 -11.59 -6.92 -12.40
CA PHE A 248 -11.01 -6.59 -13.71
C PHE A 248 -12.05 -6.57 -14.83
N SER A 249 -11.91 -5.59 -15.71
CA SER A 249 -12.62 -5.47 -16.98
C SER A 249 -12.04 -6.36 -18.08
N ALA A 250 -12.72 -6.46 -19.22
CA ALA A 250 -12.22 -7.18 -20.40
C ALA A 250 -10.90 -6.60 -20.95
N GLN A 251 -10.69 -5.29 -20.84
CA GLN A 251 -9.41 -4.63 -21.18
C GLN A 251 -8.26 -5.19 -20.32
N GLU A 252 -8.52 -5.32 -19.03
CA GLU A 252 -7.54 -5.69 -18.01
C GLU A 252 -7.22 -7.18 -18.03
N LEU A 253 -8.22 -8.02 -18.35
CA LEU A 253 -8.01 -9.41 -18.77
C LEU A 253 -7.01 -9.47 -19.94
N VAL A 254 -7.33 -8.83 -21.07
CA VAL A 254 -6.51 -8.91 -22.28
C VAL A 254 -5.10 -8.36 -22.06
N VAL A 255 -4.94 -7.27 -21.30
CA VAL A 255 -3.61 -6.71 -21.04
C VAL A 255 -2.77 -7.64 -20.15
N LEU A 256 -3.35 -8.21 -19.09
CA LEU A 256 -2.64 -9.17 -18.23
C LEU A 256 -2.28 -10.46 -18.97
N SER A 257 -3.12 -10.94 -19.89
CA SER A 257 -2.78 -12.07 -20.77
C SER A 257 -1.55 -11.79 -21.65
N GLY A 258 -1.23 -10.52 -21.93
CA GLY A 258 0.03 -10.09 -22.56
C GLY A 258 1.30 -10.57 -21.85
N ALA A 259 1.23 -10.95 -20.57
CA ALA A 259 2.32 -11.61 -19.85
C ALA A 259 2.80 -12.92 -20.53
N HIS A 260 1.95 -13.58 -21.33
CA HIS A 260 2.30 -14.78 -22.10
C HIS A 260 3.29 -14.52 -23.25
N THR A 261 3.67 -13.25 -23.53
CA THR A 261 4.83 -12.93 -24.38
C THR A 261 6.15 -13.44 -23.77
N LEU A 262 6.19 -13.70 -22.45
CA LEU A 262 7.33 -14.32 -21.78
C LEU A 262 7.15 -15.83 -21.59
N GLY A 263 8.22 -16.58 -21.85
CA GLY A 263 8.30 -18.02 -21.59
C GLY A 263 7.72 -18.92 -22.68
N GLY A 264 7.45 -20.17 -22.32
CA GLY A 264 7.28 -21.28 -23.27
C GLY A 264 5.93 -21.41 -23.98
N LYS A 265 5.13 -20.34 -24.10
CA LYS A 265 3.79 -20.40 -24.77
C LYS A 265 3.85 -20.20 -26.29
N GLY A 266 5.04 -19.99 -26.86
CA GLY A 266 5.26 -19.89 -28.31
C GLY A 266 5.06 -18.49 -28.91
N PHE A 267 4.86 -17.48 -28.08
CA PHE A 267 4.76 -16.08 -28.50
C PHE A 267 6.14 -15.41 -28.51
N GLY A 268 6.53 -14.84 -29.65
CA GLY A 268 7.67 -13.94 -29.78
C GLY A 268 9.01 -14.52 -29.31
N ASN A 269 9.79 -13.69 -28.62
CA ASN A 269 11.03 -14.09 -27.98
C ASN A 269 10.78 -14.30 -26.48
N PRO A 270 10.95 -15.52 -25.93
CA PRO A 270 10.50 -15.87 -24.57
C PRO A 270 11.24 -15.13 -23.43
N VAL A 271 12.22 -14.29 -23.74
CA VAL A 271 13.00 -13.47 -22.80
C VAL A 271 12.97 -11.97 -23.14
N VAL A 272 12.01 -11.52 -23.94
CA VAL A 272 11.74 -10.11 -24.25
C VAL A 272 10.28 -9.81 -23.92
N PHE A 273 10.03 -8.74 -23.16
CA PHE A 273 8.67 -8.28 -22.89
C PHE A 273 8.30 -7.21 -23.92
N ASP A 274 7.53 -7.60 -24.92
CA ASP A 274 7.08 -6.76 -26.04
C ASP A 274 5.62 -7.08 -26.41
N ASN A 275 5.07 -6.44 -27.45
CA ASN A 275 3.70 -6.71 -27.90
C ASN A 275 3.57 -7.87 -28.92
N ALA A 276 4.55 -8.77 -29.04
CA ALA A 276 4.50 -9.90 -29.99
C ALA A 276 3.34 -10.85 -29.74
N TYR A 277 2.95 -11.06 -28.46
CA TYR A 277 1.74 -11.81 -28.07
C TYR A 277 0.51 -11.41 -28.89
N PHE A 278 0.17 -10.11 -28.90
CA PHE A 278 -1.03 -9.60 -29.57
C PHE A 278 -0.94 -9.68 -31.10
N LYS A 279 0.27 -9.49 -31.66
CA LYS A 279 0.52 -9.62 -33.11
C LYS A 279 0.28 -11.07 -33.59
N ILE A 280 0.90 -12.02 -32.91
CA ILE A 280 0.80 -13.46 -33.21
C ILE A 280 -0.62 -13.99 -32.96
N LEU A 281 -1.33 -13.46 -31.96
CA LEU A 281 -2.76 -13.76 -31.77
C LEU A 281 -3.62 -13.39 -33.00
N LEU A 282 -3.35 -12.25 -33.66
CA LEU A 282 -4.09 -11.82 -34.85
C LEU A 282 -3.78 -12.66 -36.10
N GLU A 283 -2.59 -13.28 -36.15
CA GLU A 283 -2.20 -14.22 -37.21
C GLU A 283 -2.92 -15.59 -37.10
N LYS A 284 -3.47 -15.91 -35.92
CA LYS A 284 -4.13 -17.19 -35.58
C LYS A 284 -3.33 -18.44 -36.06
N PRO A 285 -2.02 -18.55 -35.75
CA PRO A 285 -1.12 -19.55 -36.36
C PRO A 285 -1.54 -21.01 -36.12
N TRP A 286 -2.30 -21.29 -35.06
CA TRP A 286 -2.85 -22.62 -34.76
C TRP A 286 -3.87 -23.12 -35.80
N ASN A 287 -4.40 -22.24 -36.66
CA ASN A 287 -5.23 -22.62 -37.80
C ASN A 287 -4.41 -23.18 -38.98
N SER A 288 -3.07 -23.11 -38.92
CA SER A 288 -2.18 -23.72 -39.92
C SER A 288 -1.82 -25.16 -39.54
N ASN A 289 -2.04 -26.10 -40.46
CA ASN A 289 -1.70 -27.52 -40.28
C ASN A 289 -0.19 -27.82 -40.44
N THR A 290 0.68 -26.84 -40.19
CA THR A 290 2.11 -26.88 -40.52
C THR A 290 2.99 -26.75 -39.27
N GLY A 291 3.63 -27.86 -38.88
CA GLY A 291 4.65 -27.88 -37.85
C GLY A 291 4.15 -27.48 -36.45
N MET A 292 4.99 -26.75 -35.72
CA MET A 292 4.74 -26.39 -34.31
C MET A 292 3.72 -25.26 -34.12
N SER A 293 3.21 -24.64 -35.20
CA SER A 293 2.23 -23.54 -35.13
C SER A 293 0.94 -23.90 -34.39
N SER A 294 0.53 -25.18 -34.47
CA SER A 294 -0.60 -25.76 -33.74
C SER A 294 -0.42 -25.76 -32.20
N MET A 295 0.82 -25.62 -31.71
CA MET A 295 1.18 -25.59 -30.28
C MET A 295 1.32 -24.18 -29.71
N ILE A 296 1.19 -23.12 -30.52
CA ILE A 296 1.30 -21.72 -30.07
C ILE A 296 0.03 -21.30 -29.31
N GLY A 297 0.20 -20.74 -28.12
CA GLY A 297 -0.87 -20.25 -27.27
C GLY A 297 -1.77 -21.33 -26.66
N LEU A 298 -2.37 -21.00 -25.52
CA LEU A 298 -3.36 -21.83 -24.83
C LEU A 298 -4.74 -21.77 -25.51
N PRO A 299 -5.64 -22.74 -25.26
CA PRO A 299 -7.05 -22.62 -25.63
C PRO A 299 -7.68 -21.29 -25.16
N SER A 300 -7.34 -20.86 -23.93
CA SER A 300 -7.74 -19.56 -23.38
C SER A 300 -7.20 -18.36 -24.18
N ASP A 301 -5.92 -18.36 -24.57
CA ASP A 301 -5.34 -17.30 -25.44
C ASP A 301 -6.08 -17.22 -26.78
N ARG A 302 -6.38 -18.38 -27.37
CA ARG A 302 -7.09 -18.50 -28.65
C ARG A 302 -8.54 -18.04 -28.55
N ALA A 303 -9.20 -18.26 -27.41
CA ALA A 303 -10.57 -17.81 -27.19
C ALA A 303 -10.70 -16.27 -27.17
N LEU A 304 -9.67 -15.53 -26.72
CA LEU A 304 -9.69 -14.07 -26.68
C LEU A 304 -9.77 -13.40 -28.06
N VAL A 305 -9.37 -14.09 -29.14
CA VAL A 305 -9.50 -13.56 -30.53
C VAL A 305 -10.80 -13.97 -31.24
N GLU A 306 -11.72 -14.66 -30.54
CA GLU A 306 -13.06 -14.97 -31.04
C GLU A 306 -14.17 -14.12 -30.34
N ASP A 307 -13.81 -13.33 -29.32
CA ASP A 307 -14.71 -12.38 -28.65
C ASP A 307 -14.48 -10.95 -29.12
N ASP A 308 -15.52 -10.29 -29.64
CA ASP A 308 -15.44 -8.95 -30.24
C ASP A 308 -14.90 -7.86 -29.31
N GLU A 309 -15.08 -8.01 -27.99
CA GLU A 309 -14.58 -7.04 -27.01
C GLU A 309 -13.09 -7.25 -26.74
N CYS A 310 -12.67 -8.49 -26.51
CA CYS A 310 -11.26 -8.83 -26.33
C CYS A 310 -10.46 -8.52 -27.59
N LEU A 311 -10.99 -8.85 -28.77
CA LEU A 311 -10.36 -8.63 -30.07
C LEU A 311 -10.17 -7.14 -30.41
N ARG A 312 -11.00 -6.22 -29.89
CA ARG A 312 -10.75 -4.76 -29.98
C ARG A 312 -9.47 -4.37 -29.23
N TRP A 313 -9.29 -4.84 -28.01
CA TRP A 313 -8.11 -4.55 -27.20
C TRP A 313 -6.84 -5.21 -27.74
N ILE A 314 -6.93 -6.44 -28.24
CA ILE A 314 -5.82 -7.13 -28.92
C ILE A 314 -5.31 -6.32 -30.13
N ARG A 315 -6.23 -5.80 -30.96
CA ARG A 315 -5.86 -4.93 -32.10
C ARG A 315 -5.16 -3.65 -31.68
N ILE A 316 -5.58 -3.04 -30.57
CA ILE A 316 -4.96 -1.83 -30.01
C ILE A 316 -3.53 -2.14 -29.54
N TYR A 317 -3.35 -3.16 -28.69
CA TYR A 317 -2.03 -3.51 -28.15
C TYR A 317 -1.07 -4.10 -29.19
N ALA A 318 -1.57 -4.74 -30.26
CA ALA A 318 -0.74 -5.18 -31.39
C ALA A 318 -0.19 -4.00 -32.22
N ALA A 319 -0.96 -2.91 -32.32
CA ALA A 319 -0.55 -1.70 -33.03
C ALA A 319 0.35 -0.78 -32.19
N ASP A 320 0.08 -0.68 -30.89
CA ASP A 320 0.72 0.26 -29.97
C ASP A 320 1.33 -0.46 -28.75
N GLN A 321 2.67 -0.53 -28.71
CA GLN A 321 3.41 -1.15 -27.62
C GLN A 321 3.49 -0.25 -26.38
N ASP A 322 3.59 1.07 -26.55
CA ASP A 322 3.72 1.99 -25.42
C ASP A 322 2.41 2.04 -24.64
N LYS A 323 1.26 2.01 -25.34
CA LYS A 323 -0.04 1.81 -24.72
C LYS A 323 -0.18 0.45 -24.04
N PHE A 324 0.34 -0.64 -24.62
CA PHE A 324 0.39 -1.93 -23.94
C PHE A 324 1.18 -1.83 -22.63
N PHE A 325 2.35 -1.18 -22.64
CA PHE A 325 3.22 -1.05 -21.48
C PHE A 325 2.58 -0.21 -20.36
N ASP A 326 1.97 0.93 -20.69
CA ASP A 326 1.30 1.77 -19.67
C ASP A 326 0.03 1.10 -19.11
N ASP A 327 -0.83 0.50 -19.96
CA ASP A 327 -2.01 -0.23 -19.47
C ASP A 327 -1.58 -1.45 -18.62
N PHE A 328 -0.58 -2.23 -19.06
CA PHE A 328 -0.08 -3.39 -18.31
C PHE A 328 0.44 -2.99 -16.93
N LYS A 329 1.28 -1.95 -16.87
CA LYS A 329 1.82 -1.40 -15.62
C LYS A 329 0.71 -0.97 -14.67
N ASN A 330 -0.30 -0.25 -15.16
CA ASN A 330 -1.42 0.20 -14.33
C ASN A 330 -2.29 -0.96 -13.83
N THR A 331 -2.59 -1.95 -14.68
CA THR A 331 -3.36 -3.13 -14.30
C THR A 331 -2.57 -4.06 -13.36
N TYR A 332 -1.26 -4.17 -13.53
CA TYR A 332 -0.39 -4.89 -12.60
C TYR A 332 -0.38 -4.24 -11.21
N ILE A 333 -0.26 -2.90 -11.12
CA ILE A 333 -0.39 -2.17 -9.83
C ILE A 333 -1.75 -2.42 -9.17
N LYS A 334 -2.83 -2.58 -9.95
CA LYS A 334 -4.16 -2.93 -9.43
C LYS A 334 -4.20 -4.37 -8.90
N LEU A 335 -3.64 -5.34 -9.62
CA LEU A 335 -3.51 -6.74 -9.20
C LEU A 335 -2.74 -6.88 -7.88
N GLU A 336 -1.67 -6.11 -7.75
CA GLU A 336 -0.83 -6.00 -6.55
C GLU A 336 -1.57 -5.39 -5.34
N ALA A 337 -2.61 -4.59 -5.57
CA ALA A 337 -3.37 -3.86 -4.54
C ALA A 337 -4.72 -4.52 -4.17
N CYS A 338 -5.09 -5.64 -4.81
CA CYS A 338 -6.39 -6.29 -4.62
C CYS A 338 -6.75 -6.61 -3.15
N HIS A 339 -5.76 -6.97 -2.31
CA HIS A 339 -5.99 -7.26 -0.90
C HIS A 339 -6.22 -6.00 -0.04
N GLU A 340 -5.81 -4.82 -0.51
CA GLU A 340 -5.85 -3.56 0.24
C GLU A 340 -7.21 -2.84 0.15
N HIS A 341 -8.30 -3.55 0.41
CA HIS A 341 -9.66 -3.06 0.14
C HIS A 341 -10.06 -1.78 0.94
N PHE A 342 -9.29 -1.38 1.95
CA PHE A 342 -9.43 -0.12 2.68
C PHE A 342 -8.74 1.09 2.04
N ASP A 343 -7.70 0.89 1.21
CA ASP A 343 -6.86 1.96 0.66
C ASP A 343 -7.39 2.49 -0.67
N VAL A 344 -8.12 1.66 -1.44
CA VAL A 344 -8.69 2.04 -2.75
C VAL A 344 -9.71 3.19 -2.62
N MET A 345 -10.50 3.21 -1.54
CA MET A 345 -11.41 4.31 -1.20
C MET A 345 -10.64 5.62 -0.93
N PHE A 346 -9.47 5.55 -0.29
CA PHE A 346 -8.61 6.71 -0.06
C PHE A 346 -7.94 7.20 -1.34
N SER A 347 -7.44 6.30 -2.19
CA SER A 347 -6.83 6.66 -3.49
C SER A 347 -7.80 7.45 -4.37
N SER A 348 -9.03 6.95 -4.54
CA SER A 348 -10.08 7.64 -5.31
C SER A 348 -10.42 9.02 -4.74
N LEU A 349 -10.45 9.16 -3.41
CA LEU A 349 -10.67 10.45 -2.74
C LEU A 349 -9.51 11.43 -2.94
N VAL A 350 -8.26 10.96 -2.83
CA VAL A 350 -7.04 11.80 -2.97
C VAL A 350 -6.89 12.32 -4.39
N TYR A 351 -7.08 11.47 -5.41
CA TYR A 351 -7.06 11.88 -6.81
C TYR A 351 -8.20 12.84 -7.16
N SER A 352 -9.42 12.62 -6.63
CA SER A 352 -10.58 13.47 -6.93
C SER A 352 -10.53 14.84 -6.21
N CYS A 353 -10.02 14.89 -4.98
CA CYS A 353 -10.13 16.08 -4.12
C CYS A 353 -8.91 17.02 -4.16
N LYS A 354 -7.90 16.76 -5.00
CA LYS A 354 -6.65 17.56 -5.11
C LYS A 354 -5.98 17.83 -3.74
N ILE A 355 -5.96 16.82 -2.86
CA ILE A 355 -5.40 16.97 -1.50
C ILE A 355 -3.89 17.26 -1.60
N PRO A 356 -3.36 18.34 -0.99
CA PRO A 356 -1.94 18.65 -1.05
C PRO A 356 -1.10 17.51 -0.46
N SER A 357 -0.02 17.13 -1.16
CA SER A 357 0.83 15.95 -0.86
C SER A 357 1.20 15.81 0.62
N GLN A 358 1.51 16.92 1.30
CA GLN A 358 1.84 16.97 2.74
C GLN A 358 0.77 16.40 3.69
N TYR A 359 -0.50 16.28 3.26
CA TYR A 359 -1.59 15.70 4.04
C TYR A 359 -1.90 14.25 3.67
N VAL A 360 -1.51 13.79 2.47
CA VAL A 360 -1.80 12.43 1.97
C VAL A 360 -1.17 11.38 2.90
N GLN A 361 0.10 11.57 3.25
CA GLN A 361 0.83 10.66 4.17
C GLN A 361 0.26 10.66 5.60
N ILE A 362 -0.29 11.78 6.06
CA ILE A 362 -0.95 11.88 7.38
C ILE A 362 -2.26 11.08 7.36
N LEU A 363 -3.05 11.21 6.28
CA LEU A 363 -4.31 10.48 6.11
C LEU A 363 -4.09 8.98 5.99
N ILE A 364 -3.11 8.53 5.21
CA ILE A 364 -2.70 7.11 5.13
C ILE A 364 -2.31 6.60 6.53
N SER A 365 -1.42 7.29 7.24
CA SER A 365 -0.98 6.89 8.59
C SER A 365 -2.14 6.80 9.60
N MET A 366 -3.15 7.68 9.47
CA MET A 366 -4.37 7.60 10.29
C MET A 366 -5.27 6.41 9.88
N ALA A 367 -5.41 6.12 8.58
CA ALA A 367 -6.18 4.99 8.08
C ALA A 367 -5.58 3.64 8.50
N SER A 368 -4.27 3.44 8.35
CA SER A 368 -3.58 2.22 8.80
C SER A 368 -3.71 2.00 10.32
N ARG A 369 -3.65 3.08 11.11
CA ARG A 369 -3.88 3.03 12.56
C ARG A 369 -5.32 2.69 12.92
N ALA A 370 -6.31 3.22 12.18
CA ALA A 370 -7.71 2.88 12.37
C ALA A 370 -7.99 1.39 12.05
N SER A 371 -7.43 0.86 10.96
CA SER A 371 -7.49 -0.58 10.61
C SER A 371 -6.92 -1.47 11.71
N SER A 372 -5.76 -1.11 12.26
CA SER A 372 -5.12 -1.83 13.38
C SER A 372 -6.02 -1.90 14.62
N LEU A 373 -6.78 -0.83 14.91
CA LEU A 373 -7.73 -0.76 16.02
C LEU A 373 -8.98 -1.62 15.77
N THR A 374 -9.57 -1.59 14.57
CA THR A 374 -10.72 -2.45 14.25
C THR A 374 -10.35 -3.94 14.27
N THR A 375 -9.17 -4.33 13.76
CA THR A 375 -8.72 -5.72 13.77
C THR A 375 -8.45 -6.21 15.20
N ARG A 376 -7.84 -5.38 16.06
CA ARG A 376 -7.69 -5.70 17.49
C ARG A 376 -9.02 -5.88 18.21
N ASN A 377 -9.98 -4.98 17.98
CA ASN A 377 -11.29 -5.08 18.64
C ASN A 377 -12.07 -6.32 18.16
N ARG A 378 -11.92 -6.74 16.90
CA ARG A 378 -12.53 -7.97 16.38
C ARG A 378 -11.94 -9.23 17.01
N ALA A 379 -10.62 -9.27 17.25
CA ALA A 379 -9.97 -10.36 17.97
C ALA A 379 -10.44 -10.46 19.45
N VAL A 380 -10.64 -9.33 20.13
CA VAL A 380 -11.18 -9.30 21.50
C VAL A 380 -12.66 -9.75 21.55
N LEU A 381 -13.46 -9.40 20.53
CA LEU A 381 -14.86 -9.81 20.44
C LEU A 381 -15.02 -11.33 20.24
N ASN A 382 -14.21 -11.97 19.40
CA ASN A 382 -14.31 -13.42 19.22
C ASN A 382 -13.96 -14.20 20.50
N ILE A 383 -12.91 -13.77 21.23
CA ILE A 383 -12.50 -14.38 22.51
C ILE A 383 -13.60 -14.26 23.60
N ALA A 384 -14.54 -13.32 23.45
CA ALA A 384 -15.68 -13.16 24.35
C ALA A 384 -16.91 -14.01 23.97
N MET A 385 -16.93 -14.66 22.80
CA MET A 385 -18.08 -15.43 22.30
C MET A 385 -17.88 -16.94 22.45
N ASP A 386 -16.64 -17.45 22.42
CA ASP A 386 -16.31 -18.87 22.61
C ASP A 386 -16.35 -19.32 24.10
N GLY A 387 -17.12 -18.60 24.94
CA GLY A 387 -17.18 -18.79 26.40
C GLY A 387 -18.54 -19.21 26.97
N GLU A 388 -19.61 -19.24 26.15
CA GLU A 388 -20.96 -19.62 26.57
C GLU A 388 -21.62 -20.59 25.58
N SER A 389 -21.26 -21.88 25.66
CA SER A 389 -21.98 -23.01 25.05
C SER A 389 -21.76 -24.31 25.82
#